data_AF-A0A3E1Q6W6-F1
#
_entry.id   AF-A0A3E1Q6W6-F1
#
_cell.length_a   1.000
_cell.length_b   1.000
_cell.length_c   1.000
_cell.angle_alpha   90.00
_cell.angle_beta   90.00
_cell.angle_gamma   90.00
#
_symmetry.space_group_name_H-M   'P 1'
#
loop_
_entity.id
_entity.type
_entity.pdbx_description
1 polymer ?
#
loop_
_entity_poly.entity_id
_entity_poly.type
_entity_poly.pdbx_seq_one_letter_code
_entity_poly.pdbx_strand_id
1 'polypeptide(L)'
;MGFGGSALTMMQTLKNNAKQLAKRKRYFDKNKASYSTYGKFVDHKKMSPEQFAAFQKQLKEDNAKNRRRLLLVFSAVMLLILVVIIYFLFFYEMAPAKPIKF
;
A
#
# COMPACT_ATOMS: atom_id res chain seq x y z
N MET A 1 -24.43 -15.90 48.46
CA MET A 1 -24.32 -15.78 46.99
C MET A 1 -22.83 -15.71 46.60
N GLY A 2 -21.99 -16.73 46.65
CA GLY A 2 -22.14 -18.18 46.55
C GLY A 2 -21.20 -18.65 45.43
N PHE A 3 -19.94 -18.96 45.77
CA PHE A 3 -18.80 -19.35 44.90
C PHE A 3 -19.14 -20.39 43.79
N GLY A 4 -20.22 -21.17 43.96
CA GLY A 4 -20.73 -22.09 42.94
C GLY A 4 -21.33 -21.42 41.70
N GLY A 5 -21.87 -20.20 41.81
CA GLY A 5 -22.40 -19.46 40.64
C GLY A 5 -21.30 -19.01 39.68
N SER A 6 -20.16 -18.57 40.21
CA SER A 6 -18.99 -18.12 39.43
C SER A 6 -18.24 -19.28 38.76
N ALA A 7 -18.21 -20.46 39.38
CA ALA A 7 -17.60 -21.64 38.76
C ALA A 7 -18.45 -22.16 37.58
N LEU A 8 -19.77 -22.12 37.71
CA LEU A 8 -20.68 -22.52 36.63
C LEU A 8 -20.63 -21.57 35.43
N THR A 9 -20.55 -20.26 35.66
CA THR A 9 -20.38 -19.29 34.57
C THR A 9 -19.03 -19.44 33.89
N MET A 10 -17.96 -19.73 34.65
CA MET A 10 -16.64 -20.02 34.09
C MET A 10 -16.63 -21.29 33.24
N MET A 11 -17.31 -22.37 33.68
CA MET A 11 -17.46 -23.58 32.86
C MET A 11 -18.22 -23.32 31.55
N GLN A 12 -19.26 -22.48 31.59
CA GLN A 12 -20.03 -22.12 30.40
C GLN A 12 -19.21 -21.28 29.41
N THR A 13 -18.42 -20.32 29.89
CA THR A 13 -17.54 -19.52 29.01
C THR A 13 -16.47 -20.38 28.36
N LEU A 14 -15.83 -21.29 29.12
CA LEU A 14 -14.85 -22.24 28.57
C LEU A 14 -15.45 -23.13 27.48
N LYS A 15 -16.65 -23.68 27.72
CA LYS A 15 -17.35 -24.54 26.75
C LYS A 15 -17.74 -23.78 25.48
N ASN A 16 -18.14 -22.52 25.61
CA ASN A 16 -18.50 -21.66 24.48
C ASN A 16 -17.26 -21.25 23.65
N ASN A 17 -16.15 -20.92 24.31
CA ASN A 17 -14.88 -20.60 23.66
C ASN A 17 -14.32 -21.81 22.87
N ALA A 18 -14.38 -23.01 23.45
CA ALA A 18 -13.96 -24.23 22.76
C ALA A 18 -14.79 -24.50 21.49
N LYS A 19 -16.11 -24.30 21.54
CA LYS A 19 -16.99 -24.41 20.37
C LYS A 19 -16.70 -23.36 19.30
N GLN A 20 -16.37 -22.13 19.69
CA GLN A 20 -15.99 -21.08 18.75
C GLN A 20 -14.64 -21.39 18.09
N LEU A 21 -13.66 -21.86 18.85
CA LEU A 21 -12.34 -22.25 18.33
C LEU A 21 -12.46 -23.35 17.25
N ALA A 22 -13.31 -24.36 17.47
CA ALA A 22 -13.54 -25.42 16.48
C ALA A 22 -14.17 -24.92 15.16
N LYS A 23 -14.93 -23.83 15.20
CA LYS A 23 -15.58 -23.23 14.00
C LYS A 23 -14.70 -22.20 13.30
N ARG A 24 -13.60 -21.75 13.91
CA ARG A 24 -12.68 -20.76 13.31
C ARG A 24 -11.78 -21.46 12.30
N LYS A 25 -11.94 -21.12 11.01
CA LYS A 25 -10.94 -21.44 10.00
C LYS A 25 -9.62 -20.75 10.37
N ARG A 26 -8.55 -21.52 10.52
CA ARG A 26 -7.20 -20.98 10.80
C ARG A 26 -6.78 -20.05 9.65
N TYR A 27 -6.17 -18.91 9.99
CA TYR A 27 -5.76 -17.90 9.00
C TYR A 27 -4.81 -18.43 7.91
N PHE A 28 -4.04 -19.48 8.24
CA PHE A 28 -3.10 -20.16 7.35
C PHE A 28 -3.72 -21.31 6.53
N ASP A 29 -4.94 -21.72 6.88
CA ASP A 29 -5.67 -22.83 6.25
C ASP A 29 -6.75 -22.31 5.27
N LYS A 30 -6.86 -20.97 5.16
CA LYS A 30 -7.46 -20.37 3.98
C LYS A 30 -6.47 -20.61 2.85
N ASN A 31 -6.82 -21.52 1.94
CA ASN A 31 -6.36 -21.51 0.55
C ASN A 31 -6.63 -20.11 -0.02
N LYS A 32 -5.72 -19.18 0.26
CA LYS A 32 -5.69 -17.89 -0.41
C LYS A 32 -5.31 -18.26 -1.83
N ALA A 33 -6.30 -18.27 -2.73
CA ALA A 33 -6.02 -18.04 -4.13
C ALA A 33 -5.14 -16.79 -4.17
N SER A 34 -3.85 -17.00 -4.39
CA SER A 34 -2.83 -15.96 -4.32
C SER A 34 -2.99 -15.09 -5.55
N TYR A 35 -3.99 -14.20 -5.50
CA TYR A 35 -4.03 -13.02 -6.35
C TYR A 35 -3.00 -12.03 -5.79
N SER A 36 -1.72 -12.39 -5.85
CA SER A 36 -0.64 -11.45 -5.57
C SER A 36 -0.41 -10.63 -6.84
N THR A 37 -0.54 -9.31 -6.73
CA THR A 37 -0.17 -8.36 -7.78
C THR A 37 1.30 -8.49 -8.18
N TYR A 38 2.13 -9.02 -7.26
CA TYR A 38 3.51 -9.38 -7.51
C TYR A 38 3.58 -10.85 -7.90
N GLY A 39 4.25 -11.15 -9.03
CA GLY A 39 4.36 -12.49 -9.60
C GLY A 39 4.93 -13.54 -8.63
N LYS A 40 4.91 -14.80 -9.06
CA LYS A 40 5.43 -15.94 -8.26
C LYS A 40 6.81 -15.61 -7.71
N PHE A 41 7.03 -15.90 -6.42
CA PHE A 41 8.33 -15.77 -5.78
C PHE A 41 9.29 -16.76 -6.44
N VAL A 42 10.19 -16.27 -7.28
CA VAL A 42 11.24 -17.08 -7.91
C VAL A 42 12.44 -17.06 -6.98
N ASP A 43 12.83 -18.22 -6.45
CA ASP A 43 14.04 -18.33 -5.64
C ASP A 43 15.27 -18.24 -6.57
N HIS A 44 15.85 -17.05 -6.66
CA HIS A 44 17.03 -16.78 -7.48
C HIS A 44 18.34 -17.28 -6.84
N LYS A 45 18.29 -17.95 -5.69
CA LYS A 45 19.48 -18.41 -4.96
C LYS A 45 20.29 -19.50 -5.70
N LYS A 46 19.72 -20.11 -6.74
CA LYS A 46 20.35 -21.15 -7.57
C LYS A 46 20.47 -20.79 -9.06
N MET A 47 20.63 -19.50 -9.39
CA MET A 47 20.85 -19.08 -10.78
C MET A 47 22.30 -19.35 -11.23
N SER A 48 22.51 -19.79 -12.48
CA SER A 48 23.86 -19.86 -13.04
C SER A 48 24.45 -18.44 -13.23
N PRO A 49 25.78 -18.28 -13.31
CA PRO A 49 26.41 -16.96 -13.47
C PRO A 49 25.91 -16.18 -14.70
N GLU A 50 25.64 -16.89 -15.79
CA GLU A 50 25.11 -16.31 -17.04
C GLU A 50 23.67 -15.82 -16.87
N GLN A 51 22.85 -16.60 -16.17
CA GLN A 51 21.47 -16.23 -15.87
C GLN A 51 21.41 -15.04 -14.89
N PHE A 52 22.36 -14.93 -13.97
CA PHE A 52 22.48 -13.79 -13.06
C PHE A 52 22.86 -12.50 -13.79
N ALA A 53 23.78 -12.57 -14.78
CA ALA A 53 24.13 -11.42 -15.61
C ALA A 53 22.94 -10.91 -16.43
N ALA A 54 22.15 -11.83 -17.01
CA ALA A 54 20.92 -11.49 -17.72
C ALA A 54 19.87 -10.85 -16.79
N PHE A 55 19.71 -11.39 -15.58
CA PHE A 55 18.82 -10.85 -14.55
C PHE A 55 19.23 -9.43 -14.11
N GLN A 56 20.52 -9.20 -13.86
CA GLN A 56 21.02 -7.86 -13.53
C GLN A 56 20.77 -6.85 -14.64
N LYS A 57 20.91 -7.26 -15.90
CA LYS A 57 20.64 -6.40 -17.06
C LYS A 57 19.16 -6.00 -17.11
N GLN A 58 18.26 -6.97 -16.97
CA GLN A 58 16.81 -6.71 -16.93
C GLN A 58 16.43 -5.78 -15.77
N LEU A 59 16.97 -6.01 -14.57
CA LEU A 59 16.74 -5.15 -13.40
C LEU A 59 17.15 -3.70 -13.64
N LYS A 60 18.30 -3.48 -14.28
CA LYS A 60 18.79 -2.13 -14.62
C LYS A 60 17.87 -1.45 -15.63
N GLU A 61 17.42 -2.17 -16.65
CA GLU A 61 16.53 -1.64 -17.69
C GLU A 61 15.17 -1.24 -17.12
N ASP A 62 14.59 -2.08 -16.25
CA ASP A 62 13.29 -1.80 -15.65
C ASP A 62 13.36 -0.64 -14.65
N ASN A 63 14.43 -0.55 -13.86
CA ASN A 63 14.69 0.61 -13.02
C ASN A 63 14.89 1.89 -13.84
N ALA A 64 15.56 1.81 -14.98
CA ALA A 64 15.73 2.97 -15.86
C ALA A 64 14.39 3.46 -16.45
N LYS A 65 13.50 2.54 -16.86
CA LYS A 65 12.14 2.89 -17.33
C LYS A 65 11.31 3.54 -16.23
N ASN A 66 11.34 2.97 -15.03
CA ASN A 66 10.61 3.51 -13.88
C ASN A 66 11.13 4.90 -13.48
N ARG A 67 12.46 5.08 -13.47
CA ARG A 67 13.08 6.38 -13.19
C ARG A 67 12.67 7.44 -14.21
N ARG A 68 12.66 7.10 -15.51
CA ARG A 68 12.20 8.03 -16.57
C ARG A 68 10.74 8.42 -16.37
N ARG A 69 9.86 7.47 -16.07
CA ARG A 69 8.44 7.76 -15.82
C ARG A 69 8.26 8.66 -14.60
N LEU A 70 8.97 8.39 -13.51
CA LEU A 70 8.94 9.23 -12.30
C LEU A 70 9.46 10.64 -12.58
N LEU A 71 10.56 10.78 -13.33
CA LEU A 71 11.09 12.08 -13.72
C LEU A 71 10.11 12.88 -14.58
N LEU A 72 9.42 12.23 -15.53
CA LEU A 72 8.40 12.90 -16.35
C LEU A 72 7.24 13.42 -15.49
N VAL A 73 6.68 12.58 -14.62
CA VAL A 73 5.59 12.98 -13.71
C VAL A 73 6.05 14.10 -12.78
N PHE A 74 7.23 13.96 -12.18
CA PHE A 74 7.78 14.98 -11.30
C PHE A 74 7.98 16.32 -12.03
N SER A 75 8.52 16.29 -13.24
CA SER A 75 8.72 17.49 -14.06
C SER A 75 7.41 18.19 -14.43
N ALA A 76 6.37 17.42 -14.76
CA ALA A 76 5.04 17.96 -15.05
C ALA A 76 4.41 18.63 -13.81
N VAL A 77 4.52 18.01 -12.64
CA VAL A 77 4.02 18.58 -11.37
C VAL A 77 4.77 19.86 -11.01
N MET A 78 6.10 19.87 -11.15
CA MET A 78 6.92 21.07 -10.91
C MET A 78 6.57 22.22 -11.86
N LEU A 79 6.35 21.94 -13.14
CA LEU A 79 5.90 22.94 -14.09
C LEU A 79 4.54 23.53 -13.71
N LEU A 80 3.58 22.70 -13.29
CA LEU A 80 2.27 23.17 -12.85
C LEU A 80 2.39 24.10 -11.64
N ILE A 81 3.20 23.74 -10.65
CA ILE A 81 3.46 24.59 -9.47
C ILE A 81 4.07 25.93 -9.90
N LEU A 82 5.06 25.92 -10.80
CA LEU A 82 5.67 27.16 -11.30
C LEU A 82 4.66 28.04 -12.02
N VAL A 83 3.77 27.49 -12.84
CA VAL A 83 2.70 28.24 -13.51
C VAL A 83 1.78 28.91 -12.48
N VAL A 84 1.40 28.20 -11.42
CA VAL A 84 0.57 28.76 -10.34
C VAL A 84 1.29 29.91 -9.64
N ILE A 85 2.57 29.74 -9.30
CA ILE A 85 3.37 30.79 -8.64
C ILE A 85 3.48 32.02 -9.53
N ILE A 86 3.77 31.84 -10.83
CA ILE A 86 3.85 32.94 -11.80
C ILE A 86 2.50 33.67 -11.89
N TYR A 87 1.39 32.92 -11.94
CA TYR A 87 0.06 33.51 -11.95
C TYR A 87 -0.18 34.39 -10.71
N PHE A 88 0.15 33.90 -9.52
CA PHE A 88 0.01 34.67 -8.29
C PHE A 88 0.93 35.90 -8.23
N LEU A 89 2.18 35.78 -8.69
CA LEU A 89 3.13 36.90 -8.64
C LEU A 89 2.77 38.04 -9.61
N PHE A 90 2.26 37.73 -10.80
CA PHE A 90 2.08 38.73 -11.85
C PHE A 90 0.63 39.12 -12.13
N PHE A 91 -0.33 38.22 -11.90
CA PHE A 91 -1.73 38.43 -12.30
C PHE A 91 -2.68 38.60 -11.11
N TYR A 92 -2.28 38.21 -9.90
CA TYR A 92 -3.12 38.42 -8.70
C TYR A 92 -3.16 39.90 -8.27
N GLU A 93 -2.04 40.63 -8.36
CA GLU A 93 -2.00 42.07 -8.04
C GLU A 93 -2.66 42.95 -9.12
N MET A 94 -2.80 42.45 -10.36
CA MET A 94 -3.42 43.18 -11.48
C MET A 94 -4.93 43.00 -11.58
N ALA A 95 -5.55 42.19 -10.72
CA ALA A 95 -7.00 42.14 -10.61
C ALA A 95 -7.45 43.23 -9.63
N PRO A 96 -8.01 44.38 -10.08
CA PRO A 96 -8.57 45.36 -9.15
C PRO A 96 -9.65 44.66 -8.34
N ALA A 97 -9.51 44.68 -7.01
CA ALA A 97 -10.51 44.18 -6.10
C ALA A 97 -11.86 44.78 -6.50
N LYS A 98 -12.79 43.94 -6.99
CA LYS A 98 -14.15 44.38 -7.28
C LYS A 98 -14.71 44.97 -5.98
N PRO A 99 -15.15 46.24 -5.97
CA PRO A 99 -15.66 46.83 -4.75
C PRO A 99 -16.87 46.00 -4.28
N ILE A 100 -16.76 45.46 -3.07
CA ILE A 100 -17.85 44.80 -2.38
C ILE A 100 -18.92 45.88 -2.18
N LYS A 101 -20.01 45.81 -2.93
CA LYS A 101 -21.18 46.66 -2.70
C LYS A 101 -21.86 46.14 -1.44
N PHE A 102 -21.76 46.91 -0.35
CA PHE A 102 -22.66 46.80 0.79
C PHE A 102 -23.99 47.45 0.47
#